data_AF-A0A849F0U5-F1
#
_entry.id   AF-A0A849F0U5-F1
#
_cell.length_a   1.000
_cell.length_b   1.000
_cell.length_c   1.000
_cell.angle_alpha   90.00
_cell.angle_beta   90.00
_cell.angle_gamma   90.00
#
_symmetry.space_group_name_H-M   'P 1'
#
loop_
_entity.id
_entity.type
_entity.pdbx_description
1 polymer ?
#
loop_
_entity_poly.entity_id
_entity_poly.type
_entity_poly.pdbx_seq_one_letter_code
_entity_poly.pdbx_strand_id
1 'polypeptide(L)'
;MNHIPGEIKEWIRIPDASLAMCTNGRVFTDPLGEFTRWREALLAFYPEDIRLKKIASRCATVAQSGQYNLPRSLKRGDLFSACASLTQFCTDTMTLVYLLNKRYAPFYKWLHRGVKELPLLGKWAHHLVVDLVQPTDLKRKPPIIESACAVIVKALKNEGLSDSPSDFLLEHAHRVHGLIRDEALNKRFSIIN
;
A
#
# COMPACT_ATOMS: atom_id res chain seq x y z
N MET A 1 5.76 22.50 9.69
CA MET A 1 5.80 22.90 8.27
C MET A 1 4.97 24.15 8.14
N ASN A 2 5.49 25.18 7.49
CA ASN A 2 4.82 26.49 7.37
C ASN A 2 4.21 26.71 5.97
N HIS A 3 4.30 25.69 5.10
CA HIS A 3 3.72 25.69 3.75
C HIS A 3 3.31 24.28 3.34
N ILE A 4 2.41 24.20 2.37
CA ILE A 4 1.98 22.94 1.75
C ILE A 4 3.23 22.24 1.16
N PRO A 5 3.39 20.92 1.35
CA PRO A 5 4.55 20.20 0.81
C PRO A 5 4.63 20.39 -0.71
N GLY A 6 5.73 20.99 -1.16
CA GLY A 6 5.97 21.30 -2.58
C GLY A 6 7.06 20.43 -3.17
N GLU A 7 8.01 19.98 -2.34
CA GLU A 7 9.14 19.19 -2.78
C GLU A 7 8.98 17.70 -2.46
N ILE A 8 9.58 16.84 -3.28
CA ILE A 8 9.56 15.38 -3.11
C ILE A 8 10.03 14.95 -1.71
N LYS A 9 11.11 15.56 -1.23
CA LYS A 9 11.72 15.22 0.08
C LYS A 9 10.77 15.48 1.25
N GLU A 10 9.86 16.43 1.10
CA GLU A 10 8.91 16.80 2.14
C GLU A 10 7.83 15.73 2.25
N TRP A 11 7.23 15.36 1.13
CA TRP A 11 6.23 14.29 1.04
C TRP A 11 6.73 12.95 1.60
N ILE A 12 7.98 12.56 1.32
CA ILE A 12 8.56 11.30 1.82
C ILE A 12 8.66 11.28 3.36
N ARG A 13 8.85 12.44 3.99
CA ARG A 13 9.04 12.54 5.44
C ARG A 13 7.72 12.51 6.22
N ILE A 14 6.59 12.69 5.56
CA ILE A 14 5.29 12.75 6.22
C ILE A 14 4.70 11.35 6.29
N PRO A 15 4.37 10.83 7.48
CA PRO A 15 3.69 9.54 7.61
C PRO A 15 2.30 9.56 6.95
N ASP A 16 1.96 8.50 6.21
CA ASP A 16 0.64 8.32 5.58
C ASP A 16 -0.50 8.52 6.61
N ALA A 17 -0.34 8.00 7.83
CA ALA A 17 -1.34 8.12 8.88
C ALA A 17 -1.59 9.58 9.29
N SER A 18 -0.56 10.45 9.27
CA SER A 18 -0.70 11.88 9.54
C SER A 18 -1.48 12.58 8.43
N LEU A 19 -1.18 12.26 7.17
CA LEU A 19 -1.92 12.78 6.02
C LEU A 19 -3.39 12.32 6.06
N ALA A 20 -3.62 11.04 6.37
CA ALA A 20 -4.96 10.48 6.53
C ALA A 20 -5.75 11.19 7.65
N MET A 21 -5.12 11.53 8.78
CA MET A 21 -5.79 12.29 9.85
C MET A 21 -6.25 13.68 9.36
N CYS A 22 -5.44 14.37 8.56
CA CYS A 22 -5.79 15.68 8.02
C CYS A 22 -6.91 15.62 6.96
N THR A 23 -6.97 14.53 6.18
CA THR A 23 -7.89 14.43 5.03
C THR A 23 -9.16 13.62 5.29
N ASN A 24 -9.23 12.84 6.37
CA ASN A 24 -10.40 12.02 6.70
C ASN A 24 -11.41 12.80 7.56
N GLY A 25 -12.65 12.29 7.68
CA GLY A 25 -13.68 12.88 8.53
C GLY A 25 -14.34 14.14 7.95
N ARG A 26 -15.01 14.93 8.79
CA ARG A 26 -15.70 16.18 8.43
C ARG A 26 -15.10 17.36 9.19
N VAL A 27 -15.10 18.54 8.57
CA VAL A 27 -14.74 19.81 9.21
C VAL A 27 -16.01 20.42 9.79
N PHE A 28 -16.02 20.67 11.10
CA PHE A 28 -17.17 21.27 11.79
C PHE A 28 -17.06 22.79 11.93
N THR A 29 -15.83 23.30 12.07
CA THR A 29 -15.54 24.73 12.17
C THR A 29 -14.15 25.01 11.61
N ASP A 30 -14.03 26.06 10.80
CA ASP A 30 -12.77 26.61 10.27
C ASP A 30 -13.00 28.04 9.77
N PRO A 31 -13.30 29.01 10.65
CA PRO A 31 -13.72 30.36 10.25
C PRO A 31 -12.62 31.14 9.51
N LEU A 32 -11.34 30.78 9.71
CA LEU A 32 -10.21 31.39 9.00
C LEU A 32 -9.96 30.74 7.63
N GLY A 33 -10.56 29.58 7.36
CA GLY A 33 -10.35 28.81 6.12
C GLY A 33 -8.95 28.18 5.98
N GLU A 34 -8.07 28.35 6.96
CA GLU A 34 -6.69 27.87 6.86
C GLU A 34 -6.64 26.35 6.83
N PHE A 35 -7.37 25.68 7.72
CA PHE A 35 -7.38 24.22 7.76
C PHE A 35 -7.95 23.64 6.46
N THR A 36 -9.03 24.23 5.94
CA THR A 36 -9.68 23.83 4.69
C THR A 36 -8.71 23.98 3.53
N ARG A 37 -7.99 25.10 3.43
CA ARG A 37 -6.95 25.31 2.41
C ARG A 37 -5.89 24.22 2.44
N TRP A 38 -5.39 23.86 3.62
CA TRP A 38 -4.41 22.77 3.76
C TRP A 38 -5.03 21.42 3.37
N ARG A 39 -6.24 21.13 3.84
CA ARG A 39 -6.93 19.87 3.59
C ARG A 39 -7.20 19.67 2.10
N GLU A 40 -7.67 20.69 1.40
CA GLU A 40 -7.92 20.64 -0.04
C GLU A 40 -6.64 20.35 -0.82
N ALA A 41 -5.53 21.00 -0.45
CA ALA A 41 -4.23 20.74 -1.05
C ALA A 41 -3.76 19.30 -0.81
N LEU A 42 -3.94 18.75 0.39
CA LEU A 42 -3.61 17.36 0.69
C LEU A 42 -4.54 16.37 0.00
N LEU A 43 -5.81 16.73 -0.21
CA LEU A 43 -6.80 15.91 -0.94
C LEU A 43 -6.49 15.78 -2.44
N ALA A 44 -5.68 16.68 -3.01
CA ALA A 44 -5.10 16.51 -4.35
C ALA A 44 -4.13 15.31 -4.45
N PHE A 45 -3.79 14.71 -3.30
CA PHE A 45 -2.97 13.52 -3.15
C PHE A 45 -1.48 13.74 -3.47
N TYR A 46 -0.69 12.67 -3.38
CA TYR A 46 0.74 12.71 -3.68
C TYR A 46 1.01 13.15 -5.13
N PRO A 47 2.12 13.86 -5.38
CA PRO A 47 2.74 13.90 -6.70
C PRO A 47 2.90 12.48 -7.26
N GLU A 48 2.69 12.32 -8.57
CA GLU A 48 2.56 11.00 -9.18
C GLU A 48 3.81 10.12 -8.98
N ASP A 49 5.01 10.68 -9.14
CA ASP A 49 6.27 9.94 -8.94
C ASP A 49 6.42 9.40 -7.50
N ILE A 50 5.89 10.13 -6.51
CA ILE A 50 5.91 9.70 -5.10
C ILE A 50 4.90 8.58 -4.89
N ARG A 51 3.70 8.69 -5.50
CA ARG A 51 2.69 7.64 -5.50
C ARG A 51 3.25 6.35 -6.12
N LEU A 52 3.89 6.45 -7.29
CA LEU A 52 4.52 5.33 -7.98
C LEU A 52 5.62 4.69 -7.13
N LYS A 53 6.48 5.50 -6.49
CA LYS A 53 7.52 4.99 -5.56
C LYS A 53 6.92 4.21 -4.40
N LYS A 54 5.83 4.72 -3.80
CA LYS A 54 5.12 4.03 -2.70
C LYS A 54 4.44 2.75 -3.17
N ILE A 55 3.79 2.76 -4.35
CA ILE A 55 3.17 1.56 -4.95
C ILE A 55 4.23 0.50 -5.23
N ALA A 56 5.35 0.87 -5.87
CA ALA A 56 6.45 -0.05 -6.14
C ALA A 56 7.01 -0.65 -4.85
N SER A 57 7.20 0.18 -3.82
CA SER A 57 7.65 -0.28 -2.49
C SER A 57 6.70 -1.30 -1.88
N ARG A 58 5.38 -1.05 -1.94
CA ARG A 58 4.37 -2.00 -1.42
C ARG A 58 4.25 -3.26 -2.26
N CYS A 59 4.39 -3.19 -3.58
CA CYS A 59 4.43 -4.39 -4.41
C CYS A 59 5.61 -5.29 -4.01
N ALA A 60 6.79 -4.70 -3.77
CA ALA A 60 7.95 -5.46 -3.32
C ALA A 60 7.77 -6.08 -1.93
N THR A 61 7.21 -5.34 -0.96
CA THR A 61 7.00 -5.89 0.39
C THR A 61 5.88 -6.93 0.44
N VAL A 62 4.82 -6.78 -0.35
CA VAL A 62 3.78 -7.80 -0.54
C VAL A 62 4.37 -9.08 -1.15
N ALA A 63 5.18 -8.96 -2.20
CA ALA A 63 5.87 -10.10 -2.80
C ALA A 63 6.82 -10.79 -1.78
N GLN A 64 7.61 -9.99 -1.08
CA GLN A 64 8.60 -10.49 -0.13
C GLN A 64 7.94 -11.19 1.07
N SER A 65 6.94 -10.57 1.69
CA SER A 65 6.26 -11.13 2.86
C SER A 65 5.37 -12.33 2.50
N GLY A 66 4.57 -12.22 1.44
CA GLY A 66 3.64 -13.25 1.00
C GLY A 66 4.29 -14.37 0.20
N GLN A 67 4.69 -14.08 -1.04
CA GLN A 67 5.15 -15.09 -2.01
C GLN A 67 6.53 -15.67 -1.65
N TYR A 68 7.38 -14.92 -0.96
CA TYR A 68 8.75 -15.34 -0.65
C TYR A 68 8.94 -15.86 0.79
N ASN A 69 8.64 -15.04 1.81
CA ASN A 69 9.00 -15.32 3.21
C ASN A 69 8.08 -16.36 3.85
N LEU A 70 6.76 -16.18 3.78
CA LEU A 70 5.81 -17.09 4.41
C LEU A 70 6.06 -18.58 4.08
N PRO A 71 6.11 -19.01 2.80
CA PRO A 71 6.34 -20.43 2.48
C PRO A 71 7.70 -20.93 2.98
N ARG A 72 8.74 -20.07 3.01
CA ARG A 72 10.06 -20.43 3.53
C ARG A 72 10.06 -20.61 5.05
N SER A 73 9.41 -19.72 5.78
CA SER A 73 9.25 -19.83 7.24
C SER A 73 8.48 -21.11 7.61
N LEU A 74 7.40 -21.40 6.88
CA LEU A 74 6.63 -22.63 7.08
C LEU A 74 7.45 -23.89 6.81
N LYS A 75 8.26 -23.91 5.75
CA LYS A 75 9.15 -25.05 5.45
C LYS A 75 10.18 -25.32 6.55
N ARG A 76 10.59 -24.29 7.29
CA ARG A 76 11.54 -24.40 8.41
C ARG A 76 10.86 -24.69 9.75
N GLY A 77 9.53 -24.65 9.82
CA GLY A 77 8.80 -24.74 11.08
C GLY A 77 8.90 -23.49 11.96
N ASP A 78 9.33 -22.35 11.41
CA ASP A 78 9.41 -21.08 12.14
C ASP A 78 8.05 -20.37 12.11
N LEU A 79 7.26 -20.62 13.16
CA LEU A 79 5.91 -20.09 13.30
C LEU A 79 5.88 -18.58 13.52
N PHE A 80 6.83 -18.03 14.28
CA PHE A 80 6.88 -16.58 14.52
C PHE A 80 7.08 -15.83 13.20
N SER A 81 8.08 -16.24 12.41
CA SER A 81 8.36 -15.59 11.13
C SER A 81 7.22 -15.79 10.12
N ALA A 82 6.53 -16.93 10.16
CA ALA A 82 5.35 -17.15 9.33
C ALA A 82 4.20 -16.19 9.69
N CYS A 83 3.87 -16.05 10.98
CA CYS A 83 2.84 -15.12 11.46
C CYS A 83 3.21 -13.65 11.19
N ALA A 84 4.46 -13.27 11.39
CA ALA A 84 4.96 -11.94 11.10
C ALA A 84 4.84 -11.61 9.60
N SER A 85 5.24 -12.54 8.73
CA SER A 85 5.12 -12.41 7.27
C SER A 85 3.66 -12.27 6.83
N LEU A 86 2.76 -13.06 7.39
CA LEU A 86 1.32 -12.97 7.09
C LEU A 86 0.73 -11.62 7.52
N THR A 87 1.12 -11.11 8.69
CA THR A 87 0.66 -9.81 9.21
C THR A 87 1.17 -8.66 8.33
N GLN A 88 2.44 -8.72 7.91
CA GLN A 88 3.03 -7.75 6.99
C GLN A 88 2.32 -7.78 5.63
N PHE A 89 2.08 -8.97 5.06
CA PHE A 89 1.36 -9.14 3.81
C PHE A 89 -0.03 -8.50 3.85
N CYS A 90 -0.81 -8.75 4.91
CA CYS A 90 -2.13 -8.16 5.09
C CYS A 90 -2.07 -6.62 5.17
N THR A 91 -1.12 -6.09 5.94
CA THR A 91 -0.95 -4.64 6.14
C THR A 91 -0.55 -3.94 4.85
N ASP A 92 0.44 -4.49 4.12
CA ASP A 92 0.93 -3.90 2.89
C ASP A 92 -0.06 -4.04 1.74
N THR A 93 -0.81 -5.15 1.68
CA THR A 93 -1.89 -5.34 0.69
C THR A 93 -2.96 -4.26 0.86
N MET A 94 -3.43 -4.02 2.08
CA MET A 94 -4.40 -2.95 2.33
C MET A 94 -3.80 -1.58 2.00
N THR A 95 -2.56 -1.30 2.39
CA THR A 95 -1.88 -0.02 2.11
C THR A 95 -1.72 0.22 0.61
N LEU A 96 -1.39 -0.82 -0.16
CA LEU A 96 -1.35 -0.77 -1.62
C LEU A 96 -2.73 -0.40 -2.20
N VAL A 97 -3.80 -1.00 -1.69
CA VAL A 97 -5.17 -0.66 -2.10
C VAL A 97 -5.51 0.81 -1.81
N TYR A 98 -5.06 1.38 -0.68
CA TYR A 98 -5.20 2.83 -0.42
C TYR A 98 -4.48 3.68 -1.48
N LEU A 99 -3.25 3.33 -1.85
CA LEU A 99 -2.47 4.03 -2.87
C LEU A 99 -3.11 3.96 -4.27
N LEU A 100 -3.69 2.81 -4.62
CA LEU A 100 -4.42 2.64 -5.89
C LEU A 100 -5.68 3.52 -5.93
N ASN A 101 -6.33 3.75 -4.79
CA ASN A 101 -7.50 4.62 -4.69
C ASN A 101 -7.15 6.11 -4.49
N LYS A 102 -5.86 6.48 -4.54
CA LYS A 102 -5.38 7.83 -4.24
C LYS A 102 -5.89 8.35 -2.88
N ARG A 103 -5.84 7.49 -1.86
CA ARG A 103 -6.18 7.80 -0.46
C ARG A 103 -5.00 7.50 0.45
N TYR A 104 -4.79 8.32 1.47
CA TYR A 104 -3.77 8.07 2.46
C TYR A 104 -4.21 6.94 3.40
N ALA A 105 -3.35 5.95 3.62
CA ALA A 105 -3.62 4.86 4.54
C ALA A 105 -3.66 5.39 5.99
N PRO A 106 -4.74 5.13 6.75
CA PRO A 106 -4.79 5.51 8.14
C PRO A 106 -3.87 4.63 8.99
N PHE A 107 -3.75 4.98 10.27
CA PHE A 107 -3.03 4.16 11.26
C PHE A 107 -3.54 2.70 11.25
N TYR A 108 -2.64 1.73 11.44
CA TYR A 108 -2.88 0.31 11.15
C TYR A 108 -4.16 -0.24 11.78
N LYS A 109 -4.54 0.21 12.99
CA LYS A 109 -5.76 -0.23 13.69
C LYS A 109 -7.06 0.10 12.95
N TRP A 110 -7.04 1.12 12.09
CA TRP A 110 -8.18 1.57 11.29
C TRP A 110 -8.13 1.07 9.85
N LEU A 111 -6.99 0.50 9.44
CA LEU A 111 -6.72 0.12 8.06
C LEU A 111 -7.76 -0.87 7.52
N HIS A 112 -8.03 -1.93 8.27
CA HIS A 112 -9.00 -2.98 7.90
C HIS A 112 -10.45 -2.49 7.81
N ARG A 113 -10.85 -1.59 8.72
CA ARG A 113 -12.19 -0.99 8.66
C ARG A 113 -12.32 -0.05 7.46
N GLY A 114 -11.35 0.84 7.28
CA GLY A 114 -11.42 1.87 6.24
C GLY A 114 -11.23 1.33 4.82
N VAL A 115 -10.45 0.25 4.62
CA VAL A 115 -10.20 -0.30 3.27
C VAL A 115 -11.49 -0.76 2.59
N LYS A 116 -12.48 -1.20 3.38
CA LYS A 116 -13.78 -1.69 2.88
C LYS A 116 -14.54 -0.65 2.06
N GLU A 117 -14.36 0.64 2.38
CA GLU A 117 -15.06 1.75 1.74
C GLU A 117 -14.40 2.22 0.44
N LEU A 118 -13.25 1.65 0.07
CA LEU A 118 -12.52 2.05 -1.12
C LEU A 118 -13.15 1.46 -2.39
N PRO A 119 -13.36 2.26 -3.45
CA PRO A 119 -13.97 1.80 -4.70
C PRO A 119 -13.20 0.67 -5.39
N LEU A 120 -11.89 0.80 -5.50
CA LEU A 120 -11.03 -0.18 -6.15
C LEU A 120 -10.53 -1.18 -5.10
N LEU A 121 -10.85 -2.46 -5.29
CA LEU A 121 -10.40 -3.58 -4.45
C LEU A 121 -10.75 -3.50 -2.95
N GLY A 122 -11.52 -2.52 -2.47
CA GLY A 122 -11.73 -2.29 -1.04
C GLY A 122 -12.42 -3.43 -0.30
N LYS A 123 -13.62 -3.82 -0.76
CA LYS A 123 -14.36 -4.98 -0.20
C LYS A 123 -13.59 -6.29 -0.32
N TRP A 124 -12.88 -6.48 -1.44
CA TRP A 124 -12.05 -7.65 -1.65
C TRP A 124 -10.91 -7.73 -0.62
N ALA A 125 -10.15 -6.64 -0.43
CA ALA A 125 -9.03 -6.62 0.50
C ALA A 125 -9.51 -6.81 1.95
N HIS A 126 -10.67 -6.23 2.29
CA HIS A 126 -11.30 -6.44 3.60
C HIS A 126 -11.58 -7.92 3.88
N HIS A 127 -12.22 -8.63 2.93
CA HIS A 127 -12.54 -10.06 3.09
C HIS A 127 -11.28 -10.93 3.06
N LEU A 128 -10.33 -10.66 2.15
CA LEU A 128 -9.05 -11.37 2.10
C LEU A 128 -8.35 -11.36 3.47
N VAL A 129 -8.29 -10.20 4.11
CA VAL A 129 -7.65 -10.09 5.43
C VAL A 129 -8.42 -10.88 6.48
N VAL A 130 -9.75 -10.84 6.49
CA VAL A 130 -10.57 -11.67 7.39
C VAL A 130 -10.22 -13.15 7.23
N ASP A 131 -10.17 -13.64 5.99
CA ASP A 131 -9.88 -15.04 5.68
C ASP A 131 -8.45 -15.44 6.07
N LEU A 132 -7.49 -14.54 5.88
CA LEU A 132 -6.09 -14.78 6.21
C LEU A 132 -5.82 -14.78 7.73
N VAL A 133 -6.48 -13.92 8.51
CA VAL A 133 -6.26 -13.85 9.96
C VAL A 133 -7.04 -14.89 10.77
N GLN A 134 -7.98 -15.62 10.16
CA GLN A 134 -8.65 -16.74 10.85
C GLN A 134 -7.64 -17.75 11.39
N PRO A 135 -7.81 -18.25 12.64
CA PRO A 135 -6.91 -19.21 13.30
C PRO A 135 -7.07 -20.60 12.67
N THR A 136 -6.55 -20.72 11.46
CA THR A 136 -6.58 -21.92 10.61
C THR A 136 -5.14 -22.30 10.29
N ASP A 137 -4.94 -23.52 9.80
CA ASP A 137 -3.61 -24.00 9.43
C ASP A 137 -2.91 -23.03 8.47
N LEU A 138 -1.78 -22.47 8.91
CA LEU A 138 -0.98 -21.54 8.13
C LEU A 138 -0.50 -22.15 6.81
N LYS A 139 -0.39 -23.49 6.71
CA LYS A 139 -0.05 -24.19 5.48
C LYS A 139 -1.09 -24.03 4.38
N ARG A 140 -2.33 -23.63 4.72
CA ARG A 140 -3.40 -23.35 3.74
C ARG A 140 -3.35 -21.94 3.17
N LYS A 141 -2.51 -21.05 3.72
CA LYS A 141 -2.47 -19.62 3.37
C LYS A 141 -1.67 -19.30 2.08
N PRO A 142 -0.56 -19.99 1.74
CA PRO A 142 0.20 -19.66 0.54
C PRO A 142 -0.61 -19.67 -0.77
N PRO A 143 -1.49 -20.65 -1.06
CA PRO A 143 -2.32 -20.60 -2.28
C PRO A 143 -3.30 -19.41 -2.33
N ILE A 144 -3.81 -18.99 -1.17
CA ILE A 144 -4.69 -17.81 -1.04
C ILE A 144 -3.89 -16.54 -1.36
N ILE A 145 -2.65 -16.46 -0.87
CA ILE A 145 -1.73 -15.35 -1.12
C ILE A 145 -1.34 -15.27 -2.60
N GLU A 146 -1.03 -16.38 -3.26
CA GLU A 146 -0.75 -16.38 -4.71
C GLU A 146 -1.96 -15.89 -5.52
N SER A 147 -3.16 -16.38 -5.16
CA SER A 147 -4.40 -15.91 -5.78
C SER A 147 -4.64 -14.42 -5.54
N ALA A 148 -4.31 -13.91 -4.35
CA ALA A 148 -4.41 -12.50 -4.02
C ALA A 148 -3.41 -11.66 -4.81
N CYS A 149 -2.16 -12.11 -4.97
CA CYS A 149 -1.16 -11.45 -5.81
C CYS A 149 -1.62 -11.35 -7.26
N ALA A 150 -2.25 -12.39 -7.81
CA ALA A 150 -2.81 -12.34 -9.17
C ALA A 150 -3.92 -11.26 -9.32
N VAL A 151 -4.75 -11.06 -8.30
CA VAL A 151 -5.75 -9.97 -8.29
C VAL A 151 -5.08 -8.60 -8.29
N ILE A 152 -4.03 -8.43 -7.48
CA ILE A 152 -3.25 -7.18 -7.43
C ILE A 152 -2.57 -6.93 -8.78
N VAL A 153 -1.94 -7.94 -9.37
CA VAL A 153 -1.32 -7.86 -10.70
C VAL A 153 -2.32 -7.40 -11.75
N LYS A 154 -3.54 -7.97 -11.75
CA LYS A 154 -4.60 -7.56 -12.67
C LYS A 154 -4.98 -6.10 -12.48
N ALA A 155 -5.10 -5.64 -11.23
CA ALA A 155 -5.39 -4.22 -10.95
C ALA A 155 -4.26 -3.30 -11.40
N LEU A 156 -2.99 -3.66 -11.16
CA LEU A 156 -1.84 -2.89 -11.64
C LEU A 156 -1.82 -2.79 -13.17
N LYS A 157 -2.12 -3.89 -13.89
CA LYS A 157 -2.23 -3.90 -15.36
C LYS A 157 -3.36 -2.99 -15.85
N ASN A 158 -4.54 -3.10 -15.22
CA ASN A 158 -5.71 -2.30 -15.60
C ASN A 158 -5.48 -0.79 -15.37
N GLU A 159 -4.74 -0.42 -14.33
CA GLU A 159 -4.35 0.97 -14.05
C GLU A 159 -3.17 1.45 -14.91
N GLY A 160 -2.67 0.63 -15.84
CA GLY A 160 -1.52 0.97 -16.70
C GLY A 160 -0.19 1.06 -15.95
N LEU A 161 -0.11 0.51 -14.74
CA LEU A 161 1.06 0.59 -13.86
C LEU A 161 2.08 -0.52 -14.10
N SER A 162 1.72 -1.56 -14.86
CA SER A 162 2.62 -2.65 -15.18
C SER A 162 2.18 -3.42 -16.42
N ASP A 163 3.15 -3.88 -17.20
CA ASP A 163 3.00 -4.74 -18.37
C ASP A 163 3.66 -6.12 -18.20
N SER A 164 4.24 -6.40 -17.02
CA SER A 164 5.01 -7.64 -16.80
C SER A 164 4.15 -8.90 -17.01
N PRO A 165 4.66 -9.93 -17.68
CA PRO A 165 3.98 -11.22 -17.81
C PRO A 165 4.14 -12.12 -16.56
N SER A 166 4.97 -11.72 -15.60
CA SER A 166 5.27 -12.52 -14.39
C SER A 166 4.05 -12.65 -13.48
N ASP A 167 3.95 -13.75 -12.76
CA ASP A 167 3.00 -13.92 -11.65
C ASP A 167 3.56 -13.39 -10.32
N PHE A 168 4.84 -13.02 -10.30
CA PHE A 168 5.54 -12.57 -9.10
C PHE A 168 5.48 -11.04 -8.96
N LEU A 169 4.91 -10.56 -7.86
CA LEU A 169 4.60 -9.15 -7.67
C LEU A 169 5.86 -8.25 -7.57
N LEU A 170 7.02 -8.83 -7.30
CA LEU A 170 8.31 -8.11 -7.34
C LEU A 170 8.65 -7.60 -8.75
N GLU A 171 8.35 -8.38 -9.80
CA GLU A 171 8.58 -7.92 -11.18
C GLU A 171 7.67 -6.73 -11.51
N HIS A 172 6.44 -6.74 -11.00
CA HIS A 172 5.53 -5.61 -11.12
C HIS A 172 6.04 -4.40 -10.34
N ALA A 173 6.64 -4.58 -9.16
CA ALA A 173 7.28 -3.50 -8.42
C ALA A 173 8.34 -2.78 -9.26
N HIS A 174 9.18 -3.54 -9.99
CA HIS A 174 10.18 -2.98 -10.89
C HIS A 174 9.56 -2.23 -12.07
N ARG A 175 8.47 -2.74 -12.66
CA ARG A 175 7.74 -2.02 -13.72
C ARG A 175 7.16 -0.69 -13.24
N VAL A 176 6.48 -0.69 -12.09
CA VAL A 176 5.94 0.53 -11.49
C VAL A 176 7.06 1.52 -11.20
N HIS A 177 8.19 1.05 -10.65
CA HIS A 177 9.34 1.90 -10.37
C HIS A 177 9.90 2.57 -11.64
N GLY A 178 9.96 1.84 -12.75
CA GLY A 178 10.44 2.36 -14.03
C GLY A 178 9.57 3.46 -14.65
N LEU A 179 8.34 3.68 -14.16
CA LEU A 179 7.47 4.78 -14.60
C LEU A 179 7.81 6.13 -13.95
N ILE A 180 8.68 6.13 -12.93
CA ILE A 180 9.08 7.35 -12.20
C ILE A 180 9.95 8.23 -13.10
N ARG A 181 9.58 9.50 -13.23
CA ARG A 181 10.30 10.48 -14.08
C ARG A 181 11.38 11.24 -13.32
N ASP A 182 11.14 11.55 -12.06
CA ASP A 182 12.13 12.21 -11.21
C ASP A 182 13.40 11.36 -11.04
N GLU A 183 14.54 11.92 -11.43
CA GLU A 183 15.83 11.22 -11.42
C GLU A 183 16.27 10.81 -10.02
N ALA A 184 16.02 11.64 -9.01
CA ALA A 184 16.43 11.36 -7.64
C ALA A 184 15.65 10.18 -7.05
N LEU A 185 14.35 10.08 -7.34
CA LEU A 185 13.50 8.96 -6.95
C LEU A 185 13.80 7.67 -7.72
N ASN A 186 14.16 7.79 -9.01
CA ASN A 186 14.41 6.67 -9.92
C ASN A 186 15.82 6.07 -9.79
N LYS A 187 16.79 6.82 -9.20
CA LYS A 187 18.20 6.41 -9.11
C LYS A 187 18.44 4.99 -8.59
N ARG A 188 17.62 4.51 -7.65
CA ARG A 188 17.68 3.14 -7.14
C ARG A 188 16.32 2.69 -6.63
N PHE A 189 15.95 1.45 -6.96
CA PHE A 189 14.80 0.83 -6.34
C PHE A 189 15.08 0.58 -4.84
N SER A 190 14.23 1.16 -4.01
CA SER A 190 14.30 1.09 -2.56
C SER A 190 12.89 1.08 -2.00
N ILE A 191 12.69 0.29 -0.95
CA ILE A 191 11.43 0.26 -0.21
C ILE A 191 11.36 1.51 0.66
N ILE A 192 10.29 2.28 0.51
CA ILE A 192 9.97 3.41 1.38
C ILE A 192 8.68 3.16 2.15
N ASN A 193 8.56 3.82 3.30
CA ASN A 193 7.34 3.84 4.10
C ASN A 193 6.31 4.81 3.51
#